data_AF-A0A7X8HI81-F1
#
_entry.id   AF-A0A7X8HI81-F1
#
_cell.length_a   1.000
_cell.length_b   1.000
_cell.length_c   1.000
_cell.angle_alpha   90.00
_cell.angle_beta   90.00
_cell.angle_gamma   90.00
#
_symmetry.space_group_name_H-M   'P 1'
#
loop_
_entity.id
_entity.type
_entity.pdbx_description
1 polymer ?
#
loop_
_entity_poly.entity_id
_entity_poly.type
_entity_poly.pdbx_seq_one_letter_code
_entity_poly.pdbx_strand_id
1 'polypeptide(L)' 'MRQIVLDTETTGLDPDDGHRLVEIAGVEIANRQLTGNHLHLYVNPGRDSDPEALAVHGLTTEFLAQYPPVEQVIDEI' A
#
# COMPACT_ATOMS: atom_id res chain seq x y z
N MET A 1 22.85 11.48 -2.48
CA MET A 1 21.63 11.61 -1.67
C MET A 1 20.67 10.53 -2.13
N ARG A 2 20.15 9.73 -1.19
CA ARG A 2 19.16 8.67 -1.43
C ARG A 2 17.76 9.25 -1.19
N GLN A 3 16.81 8.94 -2.06
CA GLN A 3 15.42 9.37 -1.99
C GLN A 3 14.52 8.14 -2.18
N ILE A 4 13.42 8.09 -1.45
CA ILE A 4 12.37 7.10 -1.66
C ILE A 4 11.14 7.86 -2.14
N VAL A 5 10.58 7.44 -3.28
CA VAL A 5 9.27 7.88 -3.74
C VAL A 5 8.29 6.80 -3.31
N LEU A 6 7.34 7.18 -2.48
CA LEU A 6 6.36 6.28 -1.87
C LEU A 6 4.98 6.59 -2.43
N ASP A 7 4.20 5.55 -2.65
CA ASP A 7 2.78 5.62 -2.95
C ASP A 7 2.03 4.57 -2.11
N THR A 8 0.79 4.87 -1.77
CA THR A 8 -0.03 4.00 -0.92
C THR A 8 -1.47 4.01 -1.38
N GLU A 9 -2.07 2.83 -1.46
CA GLU A 9 -3.51 2.68 -1.65
C GLU A 9 -4.18 2.36 -0.33
N THR A 10 -5.42 2.80 -0.18
CA THR A 10 -6.18 2.69 1.06
C THR A 10 -7.61 2.26 0.79
N THR A 11 -8.29 1.74 1.82
CA THR A 11 -9.72 1.44 1.76
C THR A 11 -10.60 2.70 1.68
N GLY A 12 -10.03 3.89 1.82
CA GLY A 12 -10.68 5.20 1.80
C GLY A 12 -9.78 6.27 2.43
N LEU A 13 -10.24 7.52 2.49
CA LEU A 13 -9.35 8.67 2.70
C LEU A 13 -9.00 8.97 4.17
N ASP A 14 -9.95 8.83 5.10
CA ASP A 14 -9.79 9.31 6.48
C ASP A 14 -9.44 8.17 7.47
N PRO A 15 -8.24 8.17 8.09
CA PRO A 15 -7.89 7.15 9.08
C PRO A 15 -8.78 7.20 10.34
N ASP A 16 -9.37 8.34 10.69
CA ASP A 16 -10.26 8.46 11.86
C ASP A 16 -11.59 7.71 11.63
N ASP A 17 -11.98 7.49 10.37
CA ASP A 17 -13.10 6.61 9.96
C ASP A 17 -12.68 5.12 9.88
N GLY A 18 -11.48 4.81 10.34
CA GLY A 18 -10.93 3.46 10.40
C GLY A 18 -10.47 2.91 9.04
N HIS A 19 -10.22 3.78 8.06
CA HIS A 19 -9.61 3.37 6.79
C HIS A 19 -8.20 2.84 7.01
N ARG A 20 -7.81 1.89 6.16
CA ARG A 20 -6.55 1.16 6.29
C ARG A 20 -5.82 1.08 4.97
N LEU A 21 -4.52 0.86 5.05
CA LEU A 21 -3.67 0.56 3.89
C LEU A 21 -4.11 -0.75 3.25
N VAL A 22 -4.00 -0.81 1.92
CA VAL A 22 -4.17 -2.04 1.12
C VAL A 22 -2.94 -2.32 0.25
N GLU A 23 -2.15 -1.29 -0.06
CA GLU A 23 -0.91 -1.38 -0.82
C GLU A 23 0.10 -0.35 -0.33
N ILE A 24 1.38 -0.75 -0.33
CA ILE A 24 2.52 0.11 -0.01
C ILE A 24 3.59 -0.13 -1.09
N ALA A 25 3.91 0.90 -1.85
CA ALA A 25 4.89 0.82 -2.93
C ALA A 25 5.95 1.91 -2.77
N GLY A 26 7.21 1.54 -2.97
CA GLY A 26 8.34 2.45 -2.84
C GLY A 26 9.40 2.17 -3.90
N VAL A 27 9.88 3.23 -4.56
CA VAL A 27 11.04 3.15 -5.46
C VAL A 27 12.19 4.01 -4.94
N GLU A 28 13.39 3.44 -4.97
CA GLU A 28 14.59 4.14 -4.55
C GLU A 28 15.24 4.90 -5.72
N ILE A 29 15.56 6.17 -5.47
CA ILE A 29 16.28 7.06 -6.37
C ILE A 29 17.60 7.47 -5.71
N ALA A 30 18.70 7.28 -6.43
CA ALA A 30 20.01 7.80 -6.06
C ALA A 30 20.60 8.55 -7.26
N ASN A 31 21.15 9.75 -7.01
CA ASN A 31 21.75 10.58 -8.05
C ASN A 31 20.82 10.82 -9.25
N ARG A 32 19.52 11.03 -8.98
CA ARG A 32 18.45 11.26 -9.97
C ARG A 32 18.21 10.09 -10.93
N GLN A 33 18.61 8.87 -10.54
CA GLN A 33 18.35 7.63 -11.28
C GLN A 33 17.68 6.61 -10.37
N LEU A 34 16.79 5.78 -10.93
CA LEU A 34 16.24 4.62 -10.23
C LEU A 34 17.37 3.63 -9.93
N THR A 35 17.42 3.12 -8.71
CA THR A 35 18.44 2.14 -8.31
C THR A 35 18.01 0.71 -8.63
N GLY A 36 16.73 0.49 -8.90
CA GLY A 36 16.12 -0.83 -9.07
C GLY A 36 15.70 -1.49 -7.75
N ASN A 37 16.11 -0.93 -6.60
CA ASN A 37 15.59 -1.35 -5.31
C ASN A 37 14.16 -0.82 -5.14
N HIS A 38 13.22 -1.74 -4.94
CA HIS A 38 11.80 -1.45 -4.82
C HIS A 38 11.20 -2.22 -3.64
N LEU A 39 10.22 -1.60 -3.01
CA LEU A 39 9.32 -2.22 -2.06
C LEU A 39 7.95 -2.26 -2.72
N HIS A 40 7.28 -3.42 -2.67
CA HIS A 40 5.90 -3.53 -3.12
C HIS A 40 5.18 -4.58 -2.28
N LEU A 41 4.25 -4.12 -1.44
CA LEU A 41 3.51 -4.95 -0.51
C LEU A 41 2.01 -4.71 -0.71
N TYR A 42 1.25 -5.80 -0.79
CA TYR A 42 -0.19 -5.77 -0.55
C TYR A 42 -0.47 -6.26 0.86
N VAL A 43 -1.49 -5.71 1.50
CA VAL A 43 -1.88 -6.07 2.86
C VAL A 43 -3.39 -6.27 2.95
N ASN A 44 -3.81 -7.19 3.81
CA ASN A 44 -5.22 -7.39 4.11
C ASN A 44 -5.70 -6.33 5.12
N PRO A 45 -6.62 -5.42 4.74
CA PRO A 45 -7.12 -4.37 5.63
C PRO A 45 -8.12 -4.88 6.68
N GLY A 46 -8.58 -6.14 6.60
CA GLY A 46 -9.58 -6.69 7.51
C GLY A 46 -10.95 -5.99 7.44
N ARG A 47 -11.21 -5.23 6.37
CA ARG A 47 -12.46 -4.54 6.04
C ARG A 47 -12.58 -4.37 4.53
N ASP A 48 -13.78 -4.06 4.06
CA ASP A 48 -13.98 -3.70 2.66
C ASP A 48 -13.48 -2.28 2.35
N SER A 49 -13.04 -2.08 1.11
CA SER A 49 -12.79 -0.75 0.54
C SER A 49 -14.10 -0.03 0.26
N ASP A 50 -14.10 1.29 0.42
CA ASP A 50 -15.17 2.13 -0.06
C ASP A 50 -15.30 1.99 -1.58
N PRO A 51 -16.53 2.10 -2.14
CA PRO A 51 -16.75 1.94 -3.57
C PRO A 51 -15.91 2.89 -4.43
N GLU A 52 -15.66 4.12 -3.95
CA GLU A 52 -14.83 5.10 -4.67
C GLU A 52 -13.36 4.69 -4.70
N ALA A 53 -12.79 4.24 -3.57
CA ALA A 53 -11.42 3.72 -3.53
C ALA A 53 -11.27 2.48 -4.42
N LEU A 54 -12.21 1.53 -4.30
CA LEU A 54 -12.22 0.32 -5.11
C LEU A 54 -12.30 0.63 -6.61
N ALA A 55 -13.07 1.65 -7.02
CA ALA A 55 -13.16 2.08 -8.41
C ALA A 55 -11.86 2.70 -8.96
N VAL A 56 -10.98 3.21 -8.09
CA VAL A 56 -9.67 3.78 -8.45
C VAL A 56 -8.61 2.67 -8.58
N HIS A 57 -8.40 1.89 -7.52
CA HIS A 57 -7.28 0.94 -7.44
C HIS A 57 -7.65 -0.49 -7.89
N GLY A 58 -8.95 -0.88 -7.86
CA GLY A 58 -9.43 -2.18 -8.36
C GLY A 58 -9.06 -3.40 -7.51
N LEU A 59 -8.56 -3.22 -6.29
CA LEU A 59 -8.11 -4.28 -5.39
C LEU A 59 -9.29 -4.80 -4.57
N THR A 60 -9.84 -5.95 -4.94
CA THR A 60 -11.03 -6.50 -4.28
C THR A 60 -10.72 -7.14 -2.94
N THR A 61 -11.73 -7.28 -2.08
CA THR A 61 -11.60 -7.98 -0.80
C THR A 61 -11.07 -9.40 -0.99
N GLU A 62 -11.52 -10.13 -2.02
CA GLU A 62 -11.05 -11.49 -2.32
C GLU A 62 -9.57 -11.52 -2.69
N PHE A 63 -9.10 -10.53 -3.46
CA PHE A 63 -7.68 -10.40 -3.78
C PHE A 63 -6.86 -10.07 -2.54
N LEU A 64 -7.31 -9.11 -1.71
CA LEU A 64 -6.58 -8.66 -0.53
C LEU A 64 -6.58 -9.72 0.60
N ALA A 65 -7.57 -10.60 0.64
CA ALA A 65 -7.67 -11.65 1.64
C ALA A 65 -6.51 -12.67 1.62
N GLN A 66 -5.77 -12.76 0.51
CA GLN A 66 -4.61 -13.66 0.40
C GLN A 66 -3.32 -13.11 1.02
N TYR A 67 -3.31 -11.84 1.41
CA TYR A 67 -2.14 -11.15 1.94
C TYR A 67 -2.17 -11.06 3.48
N PRO A 68 -1.02 -10.92 4.13
CA PRO A 68 -0.96 -10.69 5.57
C PRO A 68 -1.54 -9.30 5.95
N PRO A 69 -1.99 -9.12 7.20
CA PRO A 69 -2.32 -7.79 7.71
C PRO A 69 -1.05 -6.94 7.91
N VAL A 70 -1.19 -5.62 7.93
CA VAL A 70 -0.04 -4.68 7.92
C VAL A 70 0.92 -4.90 9.10
N GLU A 71 0.41 -5.33 10.25
CA GLU A 71 1.19 -5.57 11.47
C GLU A 71 2.22 -6.70 11.29
N GLN A 72 2.05 -7.58 10.30
CA GLN A 72 2.98 -8.68 10.03
C GLN A 72 4.09 -8.30 9.05
N VAL A 73 3.96 -7.20 8.32
CA VAL A 73 4.92 -6.76 7.29
C VAL A 73 5.56 -5.41 7.60
N ILE A 74 5.20 -4.76 8.71
CA ILE A 74 5.68 -3.42 9.06
C ILE A 74 7.21 -3.36 9.21
N ASP A 75 7.83 -4.46 9.67
CA ASP A 75 9.29 -4.55 9.83
C ASP A 75 10.04 -4.64 8.48
N GLU A 76 9.33 -4.86 7.37
CA GLU A 76 9.88 -4.87 6.01
C GLU A 76 9.98 -3.47 5.38
N ILE A 77 9.36 -2.45 6.01
CA ILE A 77 9.24 -1.07 5.52
C ILE A 77 10.33 -0.17 6.13
#